data_AF-A0A6L7II41-F1
#
_entry.id   AF-A0A6L7II41-F1
#
_cell.length_a   1.000
_cell.length_b   1.000
_cell.length_c   1.000
_cell.angle_alpha   90.00
_cell.angle_beta   90.00
_cell.angle_gamma   90.00
#
_symmetry.space_group_name_H-M   'P 1'
#
loop_
_entity.id
_entity.type
_entity.pdbx_description
1 polymer ?
#
loop_
_entity_poly.entity_id
_entity_poly.type
_entity_poly.pdbx_seq_one_letter_code
_entity_poly.pdbx_strand_id
1 'polypeptide(L)'
;MEYQKKVFRYKVAVGVVNKRLREEILINGKPMTQVYLNIDIKEKYNVDWNSAREESLPNTTLQNIYLICDYFKISNSKYFEIVNSLTDNEIDKTIISKKKLTRLYSIYK
;
A
#
# COMPACT_ATOMS: atom_id res chain seq x y z
N MET A 1 0.83 22.02 10.20
CA MET A 1 0.67 20.56 10.44
C MET A 1 -0.44 19.90 9.62
N GLU A 2 -1.50 20.61 9.23
CA GLU A 2 -2.58 20.03 8.41
C GLU A 2 -2.07 19.40 7.10
N TYR A 3 -1.15 20.07 6.39
CA TYR A 3 -0.50 19.52 5.20
C TYR A 3 0.20 18.18 5.46
N GLN A 4 0.95 18.06 6.56
CA GLN A 4 1.64 16.81 6.92
C GLN A 4 0.63 15.70 7.28
N LYS A 5 -0.50 16.02 7.93
CA LYS A 5 -1.60 15.06 8.15
C LYS A 5 -2.18 14.57 6.82
N LYS A 6 -2.45 15.48 5.87
CA LYS A 6 -2.94 15.13 4.52
C LYS A 6 -1.95 14.22 3.78
N VAL A 7 -0.65 14.55 3.81
CA VAL A 7 0.40 13.71 3.23
C VAL A 7 0.45 12.33 3.90
N PHE A 8 0.34 12.26 5.22
CA PHE A 8 0.31 10.98 5.93
C PHE A 8 -0.90 10.12 5.53
N ARG A 9 -2.10 10.71 5.49
CA ARG A 9 -3.34 10.04 5.04
C ARG A 9 -3.18 9.50 3.62
N TYR A 10 -2.63 10.30 2.72
CA TYR A 10 -2.38 9.89 1.33
C TYR A 10 -1.43 8.68 1.26
N LYS A 11 -0.35 8.69 2.04
CA LYS A 11 0.57 7.55 2.10
C LYS A 11 -0.07 6.30 2.73
N VAL A 12 -1.02 6.45 3.65
CA VAL A 12 -1.82 5.32 4.14
C VAL A 12 -2.72 4.78 3.04
N ALA A 13 -3.36 5.64 2.25
CA ALA A 13 -4.19 5.22 1.12
C ALA A 13 -3.39 4.39 0.10
N VAL A 14 -2.16 4.78 -0.22
CA VAL A 14 -1.21 4.00 -1.04
C VAL A 14 -1.01 2.59 -0.48
N GLY A 15 -0.74 2.46 0.83
CA GLY A 15 -0.59 1.14 1.46
C GLY A 15 -1.86 0.28 1.44
N VAL A 16 -3.04 0.90 1.54
CA VAL A 16 -4.33 0.20 1.40
C VAL A 16 -4.52 -0.31 -0.02
N VAL A 17 -4.22 0.50 -1.04
CA VAL A 17 -4.31 0.08 -2.45
C VAL A 17 -3.35 -1.07 -2.75
N ASN A 18 -2.10 -1.01 -2.28
CA ASN A 18 -1.14 -2.11 -2.44
C ASN A 18 -1.68 -3.42 -1.86
N LYS A 19 -2.31 -3.36 -0.68
CA LYS A 19 -2.96 -4.51 -0.05
C LYS A 19 -4.11 -5.06 -0.90
N ARG A 20 -4.98 -4.18 -1.42
CA ARG A 20 -6.13 -4.57 -2.26
C ARG A 20 -5.69 -5.27 -3.54
N LEU A 21 -4.74 -4.68 -4.26
CA LEU A 21 -4.20 -5.25 -5.49
C LEU A 21 -3.66 -6.68 -5.26
N ARG A 22 -2.98 -6.91 -4.13
CA ARG A 22 -2.55 -8.25 -3.73
C ARG A 22 -3.74 -9.18 -3.47
N GLU A 23 -4.70 -8.74 -2.65
CA GLU A 23 -5.80 -9.60 -2.19
C GLU A 23 -6.83 -9.93 -3.27
N GLU A 24 -6.89 -9.13 -4.35
CA GLU A 24 -7.70 -9.42 -5.55
C GLU A 24 -7.17 -10.61 -6.35
N ILE A 25 -5.88 -10.95 -6.25
CA ILE A 25 -5.34 -12.15 -6.90
C ILE A 25 -5.57 -13.37 -6.03
N LEU A 26 -6.19 -14.40 -6.61
CA LEU A 26 -6.45 -15.67 -5.93
C LEU A 26 -5.43 -16.74 -6.35
N ILE A 27 -4.71 -17.29 -5.36
CA ILE A 27 -3.82 -18.45 -5.51
C ILE A 27 -4.50 -19.64 -4.84
N ASN A 28 -4.84 -20.67 -5.62
CA ASN A 28 -5.60 -21.84 -5.13
C ASN A 28 -6.89 -21.45 -4.38
N GLY A 29 -7.61 -20.46 -4.91
CA GLY A 29 -8.88 -19.97 -4.35
C GLY A 29 -8.75 -19.10 -3.10
N LYS A 30 -7.53 -18.76 -2.65
CA LYS A 30 -7.28 -17.88 -1.50
C LYS A 30 -6.57 -16.60 -1.94
N PRO A 31 -6.81 -15.45 -1.28
CA PRO A 31 -6.07 -14.23 -1.55
C PRO A 31 -4.56 -14.45 -1.47
N MET A 32 -3.82 -13.90 -2.42
CA MET A 32 -2.36 -13.96 -2.48
C MET A 32 -1.77 -13.48 -1.15
N THR A 33 -0.80 -14.20 -0.60
CA THR A 33 -0.15 -13.82 0.65
C THR A 33 0.99 -12.82 0.40
N GLN A 34 1.35 -12.04 1.41
CA GLN A 34 2.52 -11.15 1.37
C GLN A 34 3.82 -11.92 1.05
N VAL A 35 3.96 -13.13 1.62
CA VAL A 35 5.12 -14.00 1.40
C VAL A 35 5.19 -14.42 -0.07
N TYR A 36 4.06 -14.86 -0.64
CA TYR A 36 4.00 -15.25 -2.05
C TYR A 36 4.42 -14.10 -2.96
N LEU A 37 3.85 -12.90 -2.74
CA LEU A 37 4.16 -11.73 -3.54
C LEU A 37 5.64 -11.34 -3.45
N ASN A 38 6.25 -11.41 -2.26
CA ASN A 38 7.67 -11.10 -2.09
C ASN A 38 8.56 -12.08 -2.87
N ILE A 39 8.23 -13.38 -2.85
CA ILE A 39 8.97 -14.41 -3.60
C ILE A 39 8.85 -14.16 -5.10
N ASP A 40 7.64 -13.96 -5.60
CA ASP A 40 7.39 -13.78 -7.04
C ASP A 40 8.01 -12.47 -7.58
N ILE A 41 8.03 -11.40 -6.79
CA ILE A 41 8.77 -10.17 -7.12
C ILE A 41 10.28 -10.44 -7.18
N LYS A 42 10.83 -11.19 -6.23
CA LYS A 42 12.26 -11.53 -6.23
C LYS A 42 12.62 -12.35 -7.47
N GLU A 43 11.79 -13.33 -7.84
CA GLU A 43 12.02 -14.17 -9.01
C GLU A 43 11.93 -13.38 -10.33
N LYS A 44 10.93 -12.49 -10.47
CA LYS A 44 10.70 -11.74 -11.71
C LYS A 44 11.64 -10.56 -11.92
N TYR A 45 11.99 -9.85 -10.84
CA TYR A 45 12.71 -8.57 -10.92
C TYR A 45 14.11 -8.61 -10.27
N ASN A 46 14.47 -9.70 -9.59
CA ASN A 46 15.68 -9.79 -8.77
C ASN A 46 15.79 -8.69 -7.70
N VAL A 47 14.64 -8.22 -7.18
CA VAL A 47 14.56 -7.17 -6.15
C VAL A 47 14.07 -7.77 -4.84
N ASP A 48 14.77 -7.45 -3.73
CA ASP A 48 14.28 -7.76 -2.39
C ASP A 48 13.24 -6.73 -1.97
N TRP A 49 11.97 -7.13 -2.02
CA TRP A 49 10.83 -6.28 -1.70
C TRP A 49 10.05 -6.82 -0.50
N ASN A 50 9.47 -5.91 0.29
CA ASN A 50 8.75 -6.24 1.52
C ASN A 50 7.33 -5.69 1.50
N SER A 51 6.40 -6.44 0.91
CA SER A 51 4.98 -6.10 0.84
C SER A 51 4.36 -5.78 2.21
N ALA A 52 4.74 -6.51 3.26
CA ALA A 52 4.22 -6.27 4.61
C ALA A 52 4.54 -4.86 5.11
N ARG A 53 5.75 -4.35 4.81
CA ARG A 53 6.17 -2.99 5.12
C ARG A 53 5.36 -1.99 4.30
N GLU A 54 5.26 -2.20 2.99
CA GLU A 54 4.54 -1.30 2.08
C GLU A 54 3.04 -1.18 2.37
N GLU A 55 2.42 -2.25 2.88
CA GLU A 55 1.00 -2.25 3.26
C GLU A 55 0.73 -1.72 4.67
N SER A 56 1.77 -1.67 5.51
CA SER A 56 1.63 -1.36 6.94
C SER A 56 2.16 0.00 7.34
N LEU A 57 3.03 0.59 6.52
CA LEU A 57 3.67 1.85 6.82
C LEU A 57 3.51 2.84 5.66
N PRO A 58 3.34 4.13 5.98
CA PRO A 58 3.22 5.20 4.98
C PRO A 58 4.61 5.58 4.47
N ASN A 59 5.32 4.65 3.83
CA ASN A 59 6.72 4.85 3.41
C ASN A 59 7.03 4.35 1.99
N THR A 60 6.00 4.05 1.20
CA THR A 60 6.18 3.63 -0.20
C THR A 60 6.90 4.71 -1.01
N THR A 61 7.91 4.28 -1.76
CA THR A 61 8.73 5.14 -2.63
C THR A 61 8.20 5.14 -4.06
N LEU A 62 8.63 6.10 -4.88
CA LEU A 62 8.30 6.11 -6.32
C LEU A 62 8.76 4.83 -7.04
N GLN A 63 9.93 4.31 -6.68
CA GLN A 63 10.44 3.04 -7.21
C GLN A 63 9.49 1.88 -6.89
N ASN A 64 8.98 1.82 -5.66
CA ASN A 64 8.04 0.78 -5.26
C ASN A 64 6.68 0.94 -5.95
N ILE A 65 6.20 2.17 -6.17
CA ILE A 65 4.97 2.42 -6.95
C ILE A 65 5.15 1.89 -8.37
N TYR A 66 6.27 2.21 -9.02
CA TYR A 66 6.57 1.72 -10.36
C TYR A 66 6.62 0.19 -10.42
N LEU A 67 7.32 -0.44 -9.46
CA LEU A 67 7.41 -1.90 -9.36
C LEU A 67 6.03 -2.56 -9.20
N ILE A 68 5.20 -2.05 -8.31
CA ILE A 68 3.84 -2.56 -8.07
C ILE A 68 2.98 -2.38 -9.33
N CYS A 69 3.05 -1.21 -9.97
CA CYS A 69 2.28 -0.95 -11.19
C CYS A 69 2.67 -1.91 -12.32
N ASP A 70 3.98 -2.11 -12.54
CA ASP A 70 4.45 -3.05 -13.55
C ASP A 70 4.12 -4.51 -13.20
N TYR A 71 4.22 -4.90 -11.93
CA TYR A 71 3.87 -6.25 -11.48
C TYR A 71 2.38 -6.56 -11.72
N PHE A 72 1.48 -5.68 -11.29
CA PHE A 72 0.02 -5.86 -11.44
C PHE A 72 -0.52 -5.44 -12.81
N LYS A 73 0.36 -5.04 -13.75
CA LYS A 73 0.00 -4.59 -15.10
C LYS A 73 -1.06 -3.48 -15.11
N ILE A 74 -0.91 -2.54 -14.18
CA ILE A 74 -1.75 -1.35 -14.04
C ILE A 74 -0.93 -0.10 -14.40
N SER A 75 -1.53 0.85 -15.13
CA SER A 75 -0.84 2.10 -15.43
C SER A 75 -0.71 2.98 -14.18
N ASN A 76 0.36 3.78 -14.10
CA ASN A 76 0.56 4.71 -12.98
C ASN A 76 -0.64 5.67 -12.80
N SER A 77 -1.23 6.15 -13.91
CA SER A 77 -2.44 6.99 -13.86
C SER A 77 -3.59 6.24 -13.18
N LYS A 78 -3.85 5.00 -13.62
CA LYS A 78 -4.95 4.20 -13.07
C LYS A 78 -4.72 3.86 -11.59
N TYR A 79 -3.47 3.57 -11.22
CA TYR A 79 -3.10 3.34 -9.83
C TYR A 79 -3.47 4.55 -8.94
N PHE A 80 -3.10 5.76 -9.36
CA PHE A 80 -3.42 6.97 -8.58
C PHE A 80 -4.90 7.35 -8.61
N GLU A 81 -5.66 7.03 -9.67
CA GLU A 81 -7.12 7.12 -9.65
C GLU A 81 -7.71 6.25 -8.53
N ILE A 82 -7.23 5.00 -8.39
CA ILE A 82 -7.70 4.10 -7.33
C ILE A 82 -7.31 4.65 -5.96
N VAL A 83 -6.08 5.14 -5.78
CA VAL A 83 -5.64 5.78 -4.52
C VAL A 83 -6.54 6.96 -4.17
N ASN A 84 -6.87 7.81 -5.14
CA ASN A 84 -7.72 9.00 -4.94
C ASN A 84 -9.20 8.66 -4.72
N SER A 85 -9.64 7.46 -5.11
CA SER A 85 -11.02 7.01 -4.87
C SER A 85 -11.29 6.51 -3.45
N LEU A 86 -10.25 6.32 -2.62
CA LEU A 86 -10.45 5.91 -1.23
C LEU A 86 -11.14 7.01 -0.43
N THR A 87 -12.17 6.63 0.32
CA THR A 87 -12.88 7.56 1.19
C THR A 87 -12.08 7.86 2.45
N ASP A 88 -12.30 9.05 3.03
CA ASP A 88 -11.70 9.44 4.31
C ASP A 88 -11.99 8.42 5.42
N ASN A 89 -13.21 7.86 5.45
CA ASN A 89 -13.60 6.84 6.42
C ASN A 89 -12.77 5.56 6.30
N GLU A 90 -12.42 5.12 5.09
CA GLU A 90 -11.57 3.94 4.90
C GLU A 90 -10.14 4.18 5.38
N ILE A 91 -9.62 5.38 5.12
CA ILE A 91 -8.30 5.79 5.58
C ILE A 91 -8.27 5.87 7.11
N ASP A 92 -9.27 6.50 7.72
CA ASP A 92 -9.36 6.64 9.18
C ASP A 92 -9.51 5.30 9.89
N LYS A 93 -10.36 4.39 9.37
CA LYS A 93 -10.45 3.01 9.87
C LYS A 93 -9.10 2.30 9.79
N THR A 94 -8.35 2.49 8.70
CA THR A 94 -7.03 1.90 8.54
C THR A 94 -6.04 2.43 9.58
N ILE A 95 -6.03 3.75 9.81
CA ILE A 95 -5.17 4.38 10.82
C ILE A 95 -5.49 3.84 12.22
N ILE A 96 -6.76 3.85 12.61
CA ILE A 96 -7.21 3.48 13.96
C ILE A 96 -7.00 1.98 14.24
N SER A 97 -7.19 1.12 13.22
CA SER A 97 -7.02 -0.34 13.38
C SER A 97 -5.58 -0.78 13.64
N LYS A 98 -4.57 0.07 13.40
CA LYS A 98 -3.15 -0.26 13.58
C LYS A 98 -2.50 0.66 14.63
N LYS A 99 -2.19 0.12 15.82
CA LYS A 99 -1.51 0.86 16.93
C LYS A 99 -0.30 1.68 16.47
N LYS A 100 0.50 1.14 15.54
CA LYS A 100 1.67 1.84 14.99
C LYS A 100 1.29 3.05 14.13
N LEU A 101 0.24 2.96 13.30
CA LEU A 101 -0.24 4.09 12.50
C LEU A 101 -0.86 5.17 13.39
N THR A 102 -1.68 4.79 14.38
CA THR A 102 -2.24 5.74 15.34
C THR A 102 -1.14 6.56 16.03
N ARG A 103 -0.09 5.88 16.52
CA ARG A 103 1.05 6.53 17.15
C ARG A 103 1.80 7.46 16.20
N LEU A 104 2.03 7.05 14.96
CA LEU A 104 2.71 7.90 13.97
C LEU A 104 1.84 9.10 13.57
N TYR A 105 0.53 8.91 13.43
CA TYR A 105 -0.41 9.97 13.08
C TYR A 105 -0.51 11.03 14.17
N SER A 106 -0.45 10.63 15.46
CA SER A 106 -0.50 11.57 16.58
C SER A 106 0.70 12.51 16.69
N ILE A 107 1.84 12.21 16.02
CA ILE A 107 3.03 13.08 16.01
C ILE A 107 2.75 14.38 15.25
N TYR A 108 1.85 14.32 14.26
CA TYR A 108 1.46 15.47 13.47
C TYR A 108 0.39 16.32 14.17
N LYS A 109 0.06 16.07 15.44
CA LYS A 109 -1.07 16.69 16.17
C LYS A 109 -1.00 18.20 16.18
#